data_AF-A0A067P2I2-F1
#
_entry.id   AF-A0A067P2I2-F1
#
_cell.length_a   1.000
_cell.length_b   1.000
_cell.length_c   1.000
_cell.angle_alpha   90.00
_cell.angle_beta   90.00
_cell.angle_gamma   90.00
#
_symmetry.space_group_name_H-M   'P 1'
#
loop_
_entity.id
_entity.type
_entity.pdbx_description
1 polymer ?
#
loop_
_entity_poly.entity_id
_entity_poly.type
_entity_poly.pdbx_seq_one_letter_code
_entity_poly.pdbx_strand_id
1 'polypeptide(L)' 'PNIRRFVYEFATIVDRIFCRFIRTGITASGHKLVVAAPAITIVGTIVSAEGRQIEHGLVNKVLKWP' A
#
# COMPACT_ATOMS: atom_id res chain seq x y z
N PRO A 1 -1.32 -19.19 -17.37
CA PRO A 1 -0.17 -18.38 -17.85
C PRO A 1 -0.08 -16.98 -17.19
N ASN A 2 -1.16 -16.19 -17.21
CA ASN A 2 -1.13 -14.77 -16.83
C ASN A 2 -0.95 -14.51 -15.32
N ILE A 3 -1.55 -15.34 -14.45
CA ILE A 3 -1.43 -15.20 -12.98
C ILE A 3 0.03 -15.30 -12.53
N ARG A 4 0.79 -16.25 -13.10
CA ARG A 4 2.21 -16.44 -12.76
C ARG A 4 3.05 -15.22 -13.13
N ARG A 5 2.76 -14.60 -14.28
CA ARG A 5 3.41 -13.38 -14.73
C ARG A 5 3.10 -12.21 -13.80
N PHE A 6 1.82 -12.02 -13.44
CA PHE A 6 1.40 -10.98 -12.51
C PHE A 6 2.09 -11.09 -11.15
N VAL A 7 2.13 -12.30 -10.57
CA VAL A 7 2.79 -12.55 -9.28
C VAL A 7 4.29 -12.28 -9.37
N TYR A 8 4.95 -12.72 -10.45
CA TYR A 8 6.37 -12.48 -10.67
C TYR A 8 6.71 -10.99 -10.85
N GLU A 9 5.93 -10.27 -11.65
CA GLU A 9 6.09 -8.83 -11.86
C GLU A 9 5.89 -8.06 -10.55
N PHE A 10 4.86 -8.39 -9.77
CA PHE A 10 4.63 -7.80 -8.45
C PHE A 10 5.80 -8.06 -7.50
N ALA A 11 6.25 -9.31 -7.37
CA ALA A 11 7.36 -9.68 -6.50
C ALA A 11 8.66 -8.96 -6.90
N THR A 12 8.92 -8.81 -8.20
CA THR A 12 10.08 -8.08 -8.72
C THR A 12 10.03 -6.59 -8.39
N ILE A 13 8.84 -5.98 -8.41
CA ILE A 13 8.66 -4.57 -8.03
C ILE A 13 8.92 -4.40 -6.53
N VAL A 14 8.36 -5.27 -5.70
CA VAL A 14 8.55 -5.24 -4.23
C VAL A 14 10.03 -5.40 -3.88
N ASP A 15 10.72 -6.37 -4.47
CA ASP A 15 12.16 -6.60 -4.29
C ASP A 15 12.99 -5.33 -4.59
N ARG A 16 12.73 -4.70 -5.75
CA ARG A 16 13.43 -3.45 -6.14
C ARG A 16 13.19 -2.31 -5.16
N ILE A 17 11.98 -2.17 -4.63
CA ILE A 17 11.66 -1.13 -3.64
C ILE A 17 12.42 -1.41 -2.34
N PHE A 18 12.43 -2.65 -1.86
CA PHE A 18 13.15 -3.01 -0.63
C PHE A 18 14.66 -2.87 -0.79
N CYS A 19 15.24 -3.26 -1.93
CA CYS A 19 16.65 -3.00 -2.21
C CYS A 19 16.99 -1.51 -2.13
N ARG A 20 16.11 -0.62 -2.62
CA ARG A 20 16.30 0.83 -2.51
C ARG A 20 16.24 1.28 -1.05
N PHE A 21 15.26 0.82 -0.27
CA PHE A 21 15.15 1.15 1.15
C PHE A 21 16.41 0.74 1.93
N ILE A 22 16.91 -0.47 1.71
CA ILE A 22 18.14 -0.96 2.33
C ILE A 22 19.32 -0.07 1.97
N ARG A 23 19.50 0.25 0.67
CA ARG A 23 20.61 1.09 0.20
C ARG A 23 20.58 2.51 0.76
N THR A 24 19.39 3.06 1.03
CA THR A 24 19.23 4.41 1.57
C THR A 24 19.11 4.44 3.10
N GLY A 25 19.18 3.29 3.79
CA GLY A 25 18.99 3.20 5.24
C GLY A 25 17.56 3.49 5.71
N ILE A 26 16.56 3.41 4.83
CA ILE A 26 15.15 3.57 5.19
C ILE A 26 14.65 2.27 5.81
N THR A 27 13.99 2.38 6.97
CA THR A 27 13.32 1.25 7.62
C THR A 27 11.81 1.34 7.40
N ALA A 28 11.18 0.17 7.19
CA ALA A 28 9.74 0.04 7.11
C ALA A 28 9.26 -0.93 8.21
N SER A 29 8.11 -0.63 8.80
CA SER A 29 7.52 -1.52 9.82
C SER A 29 6.93 -2.76 9.14
N GLY A 30 7.49 -3.93 9.44
CA GLY A 30 6.95 -5.20 8.95
C GLY A 30 5.51 -5.46 9.41
N HIS A 31 5.16 -5.07 10.64
CA HIS A 31 3.79 -5.21 11.16
C HIS A 31 2.78 -4.32 10.43
N LYS A 32 3.20 -3.17 9.91
CA LYS A 32 2.32 -2.25 9.16
C LYS A 32 2.35 -2.48 7.64
N LEU A 33 3.20 -3.39 7.19
CA LEU A 33 3.38 -3.67 5.77
C LEU A 33 2.16 -4.41 5.23
N VAL A 34 1.56 -3.87 4.17
CA VAL A 34 0.48 -4.52 3.43
C VAL A 34 0.97 -4.75 2.00
N VAL A 35 1.01 -6.02 1.57
CA VAL A 35 1.45 -6.43 0.23
C VAL A 35 0.40 -7.35 -0.40
N ALA A 36 0.28 -7.31 -1.73
CA ALA A 36 -0.63 -8.16 -2.51
C ALA A 36 -2.10 -8.12 -2.04
N ALA A 37 -2.58 -6.96 -1.58
CA ALA A 37 -3.96 -6.77 -1.15
C ALA A 37 -4.80 -6.16 -2.28
N PRO A 38 -6.10 -6.52 -2.40
CA PRO A 38 -7.01 -5.97 -3.41
C PRO A 38 -7.34 -4.49 -3.17
N ALA A 39 -7.20 -4.01 -1.93
CA ALA A 39 -7.34 -2.62 -1.55
C ALA A 39 -6.30 -2.27 -0.47
N ILE A 40 -5.78 -1.05 -0.51
CA ILE A 40 -4.82 -0.54 0.48
C ILE A 40 -5.18 0.87 0.93
N THR A 41 -4.95 1.17 2.20
CA THR A 41 -5.13 2.54 2.74
C THR A 41 -3.82 3.32 2.60
N ILE A 42 -3.83 4.34 1.75
CA ILE A 42 -2.71 5.27 1.53
C ILE A 42 -3.18 6.66 1.97
N VAL A 43 -2.52 7.22 3.00
CA VAL A 43 -2.76 8.60 3.47
C VAL A 43 -4.27 8.90 3.66
N GLY A 44 -4.98 8.02 4.37
CA GLY A 44 -6.42 8.17 4.64
C GLY A 44 -7.33 8.02 3.41
N THR A 45 -6.82 7.40 2.34
CA THR A 45 -7.59 7.04 1.15
C THR A 45 -7.48 5.54 0.93
N ILE A 46 -8.60 4.86 0.74
CA ILE A 46 -8.65 3.47 0.28
C ILE A 46 -8.48 3.48 -1.23
N VAL A 47 -7.48 2.75 -1.72
CA VAL A 47 -7.15 2.62 -3.14
C VAL A 47 -7.32 1.17 -3.55
N SER A 48 -8.10 0.94 -4.60
CA SER A 48 -8.37 -0.38 -5.18
C SER A 48 -8.49 -0.31 -6.71
N ALA A 49 -8.83 -1.42 -7.36
CA ALA A 49 -9.04 -1.46 -8.81
C ALA A 49 -10.22 -0.59 -9.26
N GLU A 50 -11.19 -0.36 -8.37
CA GLU A 50 -12.40 0.43 -8.61
C GLU A 50 -12.15 1.94 -8.47
N GLY A 51 -10.98 2.35 -7.98
CA GLY A 51 -10.58 3.75 -7.86
C GLY A 51 -10.13 4.13 -6.45
N ARG A 52 -10.43 5.36 -6.05
CA ARG A 52 -9.99 5.95 -4.77
C ARG A 52 -11.19 6.44 -3.97
N GLN A 53 -11.24 6.08 -2.70
CA GLN A 53 -12.30 6.47 -1.77
C GLN A 53 -11.69 6.99 -0.48
N ILE A 54 -12.30 8.01 0.13
CA ILE A 54 -11.81 8.54 1.41
C ILE A 54 -12.08 7.50 2.50
N GLU A 55 -11.07 7.23 3.33
CA GLU A 55 -11.20 6.31 4.46
C GLU A 55 -12.15 6.90 5.51
N HIS A 56 -13.11 6.10 5.98
CA HIS A 56 -14.14 6.56 6.92
C HIS A 56 -13.55 7.15 8.21
N GLY A 57 -12.42 6.64 8.69
CA GLY A 57 -11.71 7.20 9.84
C GLY A 57 -11.23 8.63 9.61
N LEU A 58 -10.75 8.97 8.41
CA LEU A 58 -10.38 10.34 8.07
C LEU A 58 -11.60 11.27 8.04
N VAL A 59 -12.72 10.85 7.45
CA VAL A 59 -13.96 11.63 7.44
C VAL A 59 -14.42 11.92 8.86
N ASN A 60 -14.41 10.91 9.73
CA ASN A 60 -14.78 11.04 11.13
C ASN A 60 -13.88 12.01 11.90
N LYS A 61 -12.58 12.08 11.59
CA LYS A 61 -11.66 13.05 12.20
C LYS A 61 -12.02 14.49 11.86
N VAL A 62 -12.44 14.75 10.63
CA VAL A 62 -12.86 16.09 10.19
C VAL A 62 -14.21 16.46 10.82
N LEU A 63 -15.19 15.56 10.77
CA LEU A 63 -16.55 15.82 11.29
C LEU A 63 -16.58 16.03 12.81
N LYS A 64 -15.65 15.42 13.54
CA LYS A 64 -15.53 15.53 15.00
C LYS A 64 -14.47 16.53 15.45
N TRP A 65 -13.90 17.30 14.52
CA TRP A 65 -12.95 18.35 14.85
C TRP A 65 -13.71 19.50 15.56
N PRO A 66 -13.32 19.90 16.79
CA PRO A 66 -14.00 20.94 17.56
C PRO A 66 -13.80 22.35 16.98
#